data_AF-A0A3G2S4W2-F1
#
_entry.id   AF-A0A3G2S4W2-F1
#
_cell.length_a   1.000
_cell.length_b   1.000
_cell.length_c   1.000
_cell.angle_alpha   90.00
_cell.angle_beta   90.00
_cell.angle_gamma   90.00
#
_symmetry.space_group_name_H-M   'P 1'
#
loop_
_entity.id
_entity.type
_entity.pdbx_description
1 polymer ?
#
loop_
_entity_poly.entity_id
_entity_poly.type
_entity_poly.pdbx_seq_one_letter_code
_entity_poly.pdbx_strand_id
1 'polypeptide(L)'
;MYTVPPVQDITVEEFEQWALDRLHVLAEIENASARNQAWPETKALIEKRMGEYMPLRSNAVAQSGTTTTSSAKSKELLAERHKDHVSHFVLRLAFSRTEELRRRFLYAETTLFRWKLETEHIAEREAFLRSQDFVWRMVSPDEQRRFREQLLAVHPRLASSFDAESFVQVPWHRVPDLVEKRRVFVHKGTAWIPTKEQSSLVLAEFQSHLQSQLELTARALPRLDEDDRLMPVLEHLTMGTILGASTEYATSALLSSDGETLALTANMIEPLVQQHAPLCMRHLQATLSKTHHLRHYARLQYNLYLKELGLPVEEALLFWRRSFSTMSDDKFAKEHRYNIRHGYGLEGRRLSYPAKSCARIITQDQPGGQDTHGCPFRHFSAANLSAALAAHYHLSPQEQNDIVAAAQAGHYQVACTRVFELTHRAQGVRAGDGLGQGENVSHPNRYTEASWRLAQSSTAGDM
;
A
#
# COMPACT_ATOMS: atom_id res chain seq x y z
N MET A 1 1.83 -19.99 12.56
CA MET A 1 2.39 -19.16 13.64
C MET A 1 3.72 -18.47 13.30
N TYR A 2 4.49 -18.93 12.28
CA TYR A 2 5.74 -18.27 11.84
C TYR A 2 6.73 -18.00 12.99
N THR A 3 6.98 -19.03 13.80
CA THR A 3 7.81 -18.99 15.01
C THR A 3 9.29 -19.18 14.71
N VAL A 4 9.62 -20.07 13.77
CA VAL A 4 11.00 -20.41 13.42
C VAL A 4 11.42 -19.66 12.15
N PRO A 5 12.54 -18.91 12.15
CA PRO A 5 13.08 -18.28 10.96
C PRO A 5 13.48 -19.30 9.88
N PRO A 6 13.32 -18.99 8.59
CA PRO A 6 13.85 -19.83 7.52
C PRO A 6 15.39 -19.84 7.58
N VAL A 7 15.98 -21.02 7.47
CA VAL A 7 17.45 -21.24 7.50
C VAL A 7 18.01 -21.65 6.13
N GLN A 8 17.16 -21.63 5.10
CA GLN A 8 17.49 -22.09 3.76
C GLN A 8 18.03 -20.93 2.94
N ASP A 9 19.01 -21.22 2.08
CA ASP A 9 19.55 -20.23 1.16
C ASP A 9 18.53 -19.95 0.05
N ILE A 10 18.37 -18.68 -0.29
CA ILE A 10 17.49 -18.19 -1.34
C ILE A 10 18.24 -17.18 -2.20
N THR A 11 17.87 -17.08 -3.47
CA THR A 11 18.43 -16.05 -4.36
C THR A 11 17.85 -14.68 -4.02
N VAL A 12 18.55 -13.60 -4.43
CA VAL A 12 18.06 -12.22 -4.26
C VAL A 12 16.78 -11.98 -5.07
N GLU A 13 16.69 -12.57 -6.25
CA GLU A 13 15.49 -12.49 -7.11
C GLU A 13 14.28 -13.16 -6.44
N GLU A 14 14.45 -14.36 -5.86
CA GLU A 14 13.40 -15.02 -5.08
C GLU A 14 13.03 -14.23 -3.83
N PHE A 15 14.03 -13.66 -3.13
CA PHE A 15 13.81 -12.81 -1.97
C PHE A 15 12.89 -11.62 -2.30
N GLU A 16 13.17 -10.92 -3.39
CA GLU A 16 12.40 -9.75 -3.81
C GLU A 16 11.03 -10.15 -4.38
N GLN A 17 10.99 -11.11 -5.31
CA GLN A 17 9.74 -11.52 -5.94
C GLN A 17 8.74 -12.10 -4.92
N TRP A 18 9.18 -12.97 -4.01
CA TRP A 18 8.27 -13.56 -3.03
C TRP A 18 7.78 -12.53 -2.01
N ALA A 19 8.61 -11.54 -1.67
CA ALA A 19 8.20 -10.42 -0.85
C ALA A 19 7.13 -9.57 -1.56
N LEU A 20 7.33 -9.25 -2.84
CA LEU A 20 6.37 -8.51 -3.67
C LEU A 20 5.05 -9.25 -3.84
N ASP A 21 5.09 -10.56 -4.11
CA ASP A 21 3.88 -11.38 -4.25
C ASP A 21 3.03 -11.36 -2.98
N ARG A 22 3.67 -11.45 -1.80
CA ARG A 22 2.98 -11.30 -0.51
C ARG A 22 2.46 -9.89 -0.30
N LEU A 23 3.24 -8.89 -0.70
CA LEU A 23 2.87 -7.49 -0.58
C LEU A 23 1.59 -7.18 -1.36
N HIS A 24 1.41 -7.75 -2.56
CA HIS A 24 0.19 -7.60 -3.35
C HIS A 24 -1.06 -8.07 -2.60
N VAL A 25 -0.96 -9.19 -1.88
CA VAL A 25 -2.06 -9.71 -1.06
C VAL A 25 -2.33 -8.78 0.14
N LEU A 26 -1.29 -8.36 0.86
CA LEU A 26 -1.45 -7.51 2.05
C LEU A 26 -1.97 -6.11 1.70
N ALA A 27 -1.53 -5.53 0.58
CA ALA A 27 -1.98 -4.21 0.13
C ALA A 27 -3.49 -4.20 -0.16
N GLU A 28 -4.04 -5.28 -0.70
CA GLU A 28 -5.48 -5.39 -0.97
C GLU A 28 -6.30 -5.49 0.33
N ILE A 29 -5.76 -6.12 1.36
CA ILE A 29 -6.35 -6.13 2.70
C ILE A 29 -6.39 -4.72 3.29
N GLU A 30 -5.30 -3.97 3.15
CA GLU A 30 -5.24 -2.58 3.61
C GLU A 30 -6.21 -1.68 2.83
N ASN A 31 -6.29 -1.83 1.50
CA ASN A 31 -7.23 -1.09 0.66
C ASN A 31 -8.68 -1.41 1.02
N ALA A 32 -9.00 -2.68 1.28
CA ALA A 32 -10.32 -3.08 1.73
C ALA A 32 -10.68 -2.48 3.10
N SER A 33 -9.71 -2.45 4.02
CA SER A 33 -9.85 -1.81 5.32
C SER A 33 -10.08 -0.30 5.21
N ALA A 34 -9.29 0.39 4.38
CA ALA A 34 -9.43 1.83 4.13
C ALA A 34 -10.79 2.19 3.53
N ARG A 35 -11.39 1.28 2.75
CA ARG A 35 -12.74 1.42 2.17
C ARG A 35 -13.86 0.99 3.11
N ASN A 36 -13.57 0.54 4.33
CA ASN A 36 -14.53 -0.04 5.28
C ASN A 36 -15.38 -1.18 4.67
N GLN A 37 -14.77 -1.98 3.79
CA GLN A 37 -15.48 -3.10 3.14
C GLN A 37 -15.87 -4.17 4.16
N ALA A 38 -16.99 -4.84 3.89
CA ALA A 38 -17.47 -5.93 4.74
C ALA A 38 -16.57 -7.18 4.59
N TRP A 39 -16.44 -7.96 5.67
CA TRP A 39 -15.59 -9.17 5.69
C TRP A 39 -15.82 -10.15 4.52
N PRO A 40 -17.06 -10.43 4.07
CA PRO A 40 -17.28 -11.34 2.95
C PRO A 40 -16.65 -10.85 1.63
N GLU A 41 -16.67 -9.54 1.37
CA GLU A 41 -16.06 -8.94 0.17
C GLU A 41 -14.54 -8.96 0.28
N THR A 42 -13.99 -8.60 1.44
CA THR A 42 -12.56 -8.68 1.72
C THR A 42 -12.05 -10.11 1.56
N LYS A 43 -12.81 -11.10 2.05
CA LYS A 43 -12.49 -12.52 1.93
C LYS A 43 -12.39 -12.97 0.47
N ALA A 44 -13.35 -12.58 -0.37
CA ALA A 44 -13.32 -12.90 -1.80
C ALA A 44 -12.13 -12.26 -2.52
N LEU A 45 -11.77 -11.03 -2.15
CA LEU A 45 -10.60 -10.33 -2.70
C LEU A 45 -9.29 -11.01 -2.31
N ILE A 46 -9.15 -11.41 -1.03
CA ILE A 46 -7.99 -12.17 -0.54
C ILE A 46 -7.89 -13.50 -1.32
N GLU A 47 -8.99 -14.23 -1.45
CA GLU A 47 -9.01 -15.52 -2.14
C GLU A 47 -8.56 -15.40 -3.60
N LYS A 48 -9.05 -14.38 -4.32
CA LYS A 48 -8.62 -14.08 -5.69
C LYS A 48 -7.10 -13.82 -5.77
N ARG A 49 -6.58 -12.92 -4.93
CA ARG A 49 -5.17 -12.52 -4.95
C ARG A 49 -4.23 -13.62 -4.48
N MET A 50 -4.64 -14.42 -3.51
CA MET A 50 -3.91 -15.61 -3.09
C MET A 50 -3.84 -16.63 -4.24
N GLY A 51 -4.92 -16.81 -5.00
CA GLY A 51 -4.90 -17.65 -6.21
C GLY A 51 -3.93 -17.17 -7.28
N GLU A 52 -3.76 -15.86 -7.44
CA GLU A 52 -2.87 -15.25 -8.44
C GLU A 52 -1.39 -15.28 -8.03
N TYR A 53 -1.07 -14.88 -6.78
CA TYR A 53 0.32 -14.59 -6.37
C TYR A 53 0.91 -15.61 -5.39
N MET A 54 0.11 -16.21 -4.51
CA MET A 54 0.58 -17.15 -3.48
C MET A 54 -0.43 -18.28 -3.22
N PRO A 55 -0.54 -19.26 -4.13
CA PRO A 55 -1.40 -20.40 -3.90
C PRO A 55 -0.93 -21.16 -2.66
N LEU A 56 -1.88 -21.52 -1.78
CA LEU A 56 -1.67 -22.35 -0.60
C LEU A 56 -2.72 -23.44 -0.60
N ARG A 57 -2.41 -24.56 -1.28
CA ARG A 57 -3.33 -25.68 -1.42
C ARG A 57 -3.27 -26.58 -0.19
N SER A 58 -4.42 -27.18 0.13
CA SER A 58 -4.53 -28.15 1.23
C SER A 58 -3.74 -29.42 0.99
N ASN A 59 -3.30 -30.04 2.09
CA ASN A 59 -2.60 -31.32 2.08
C ASN A 59 -3.44 -32.46 1.49
N ALA A 60 -4.77 -32.33 1.53
CA ALA A 60 -5.70 -33.30 0.95
C ALA A 60 -5.52 -33.45 -0.58
N VAL A 61 -5.06 -32.41 -1.27
CA VAL A 61 -4.87 -32.41 -2.74
C VAL A 61 -3.76 -33.39 -3.17
N ALA A 62 -2.76 -33.61 -2.31
CA ALA A 62 -1.68 -34.57 -2.56
C ALA A 62 -2.14 -36.03 -2.40
N GLN A 63 -3.22 -36.29 -1.66
CA GLN A 63 -3.71 -37.64 -1.34
C GLN A 63 -4.63 -38.23 -2.42
N SER A 64 -5.09 -37.42 -3.38
CA SER A 64 -6.07 -37.84 -4.40
C SER A 64 -5.44 -38.40 -5.70
N GLY A 65 -4.13 -38.69 -5.75
CA GLY A 65 -3.41 -39.11 -6.96
C GLY A 65 -2.67 -40.46 -6.83
N THR A 66 -2.24 -41.01 -7.96
CA THR A 66 -1.35 -42.19 -8.03
C THR A 66 0.00 -41.94 -7.35
N THR A 67 0.70 -42.98 -6.90
CA THR A 67 1.95 -42.91 -6.10
C THR A 67 3.10 -42.13 -6.73
N THR A 68 3.16 -42.03 -8.07
CA THR A 68 4.16 -41.21 -8.78
C THR A 68 3.77 -39.74 -8.85
N THR A 69 2.47 -39.43 -8.92
CA THR A 69 1.95 -38.04 -8.93
C THR A 69 1.89 -37.43 -7.53
N SER A 70 1.81 -38.25 -6.47
CA SER A 70 1.78 -37.78 -5.08
C SER A 70 3.11 -37.16 -4.63
N SER A 71 4.25 -37.70 -5.07
CA SER A 71 5.59 -37.16 -4.76
C SER A 71 5.81 -35.78 -5.42
N ALA A 72 5.42 -35.62 -6.69
CA ALA A 72 5.50 -34.35 -7.40
C ALA A 72 4.59 -33.28 -6.76
N LYS A 73 3.33 -33.65 -6.43
CA LYS A 73 2.39 -32.77 -5.73
C LYS A 73 2.89 -32.38 -4.34
N SER A 74 3.54 -33.30 -3.61
CA SER A 74 4.11 -33.00 -2.29
C SER A 74 5.23 -31.97 -2.37
N LYS A 75 6.08 -32.05 -3.41
CA LYS A 75 7.12 -31.03 -3.68
C LYS A 75 6.52 -29.67 -4.02
N GLU A 76 5.48 -29.62 -4.84
CA GLU A 76 4.77 -28.38 -5.18
C GLU A 76 4.18 -27.72 -3.93
N LEU A 77 3.49 -28.50 -3.09
CA LEU A 77 2.95 -28.00 -1.82
C LEU A 77 4.05 -27.50 -0.85
N LEU A 78 5.20 -28.17 -0.82
CA LEU A 78 6.34 -27.71 -0.03
C LEU A 78 6.89 -26.38 -0.55
N ALA A 79 6.94 -26.18 -1.86
CA ALA A 79 7.37 -24.92 -2.47
C ALA A 79 6.38 -23.78 -2.15
N GLU A 80 5.08 -24.04 -2.21
CA GLU A 80 4.04 -23.07 -1.80
C GLU A 80 4.24 -22.61 -0.34
N ARG A 81 4.43 -23.57 0.59
CA ARG A 81 4.67 -23.27 2.01
C ARG A 81 6.00 -22.57 2.24
N HIS A 82 7.03 -22.93 1.47
CA HIS A 82 8.34 -22.31 1.55
C HIS A 82 8.26 -20.84 1.14
N LYS A 83 7.60 -20.54 0.01
CA LYS A 83 7.34 -19.17 -0.44
C LYS A 83 6.58 -18.35 0.60
N ASP A 84 5.49 -18.90 1.17
CA ASP A 84 4.72 -18.22 2.23
C ASP A 84 5.53 -17.99 3.51
N HIS A 85 6.34 -18.97 3.90
CA HIS A 85 7.17 -18.86 5.10
C HIS A 85 8.25 -17.81 4.94
N VAL A 86 9.02 -17.84 3.84
CA VAL A 86 10.10 -16.90 3.57
C VAL A 86 9.57 -15.48 3.40
N SER A 87 8.57 -15.28 2.53
CA SER A 87 8.01 -13.95 2.24
C SER A 87 7.53 -13.23 3.50
N HIS A 88 6.92 -13.96 4.45
CA HIS A 88 6.52 -13.40 5.75
C HIS A 88 7.70 -12.85 6.55
N PHE A 89 8.80 -13.61 6.64
CA PHE A 89 10.00 -13.18 7.36
C PHE A 89 10.76 -12.06 6.65
N VAL A 90 10.77 -12.05 5.32
CA VAL A 90 11.33 -10.93 4.53
C VAL A 90 10.56 -9.65 4.82
N LEU A 91 9.23 -9.68 4.79
CA LEU A 91 8.42 -8.50 5.10
C LEU A 91 8.56 -8.05 6.57
N ARG A 92 8.81 -8.96 7.53
CA ARG A 92 9.14 -8.54 8.91
C ARG A 92 10.36 -7.62 8.97
N LEU A 93 11.39 -7.85 8.14
CA LEU A 93 12.56 -6.97 8.06
C LEU A 93 12.16 -5.59 7.54
N ALA A 94 11.36 -5.53 6.48
CA ALA A 94 10.92 -4.29 5.86
C ALA A 94 10.01 -3.46 6.79
N PHE A 95 9.01 -4.10 7.39
CA PHE A 95 7.94 -3.42 8.14
C PHE A 95 8.25 -3.19 9.62
N SER A 96 9.35 -3.74 10.15
CA SER A 96 9.74 -3.52 11.56
C SER A 96 10.34 -2.12 11.84
N ARG A 97 10.67 -1.34 10.81
CA ARG A 97 11.41 -0.06 10.92
C ARG A 97 10.68 1.04 11.70
N THR A 98 9.38 1.22 11.48
CA THR A 98 8.58 2.26 12.13
C THR A 98 7.38 1.65 12.85
N GLU A 99 6.86 2.34 13.86
CA GLU A 99 5.66 1.90 14.56
C GLU A 99 4.43 1.84 13.65
N GLU A 100 4.31 2.80 12.73
CA GLU A 100 3.21 2.84 11.77
C GLU A 100 3.24 1.61 10.83
N LEU A 101 4.41 1.28 10.27
CA LEU A 101 4.59 0.12 9.40
C LEU A 101 4.32 -1.18 10.15
N ARG A 102 4.78 -1.29 11.41
CA ARG A 102 4.51 -2.46 12.26
C ARG A 102 3.02 -2.65 12.49
N ARG A 103 2.29 -1.59 12.82
CA ARG A 103 0.84 -1.64 13.06
C ARG A 103 0.07 -2.08 11.81
N ARG A 104 0.44 -1.51 10.66
CA ARG A 104 -0.13 -1.83 9.35
C ARG A 104 0.09 -3.29 8.95
N PHE A 105 1.34 -3.75 9.01
CA PHE A 105 1.71 -5.13 8.72
C PHE A 105 1.05 -6.12 9.69
N LEU A 106 1.01 -5.80 10.99
CA LEU A 106 0.33 -6.60 12.00
C LEU A 106 -1.16 -6.80 11.68
N TYR A 107 -1.85 -5.73 11.29
CA TYR A 107 -3.26 -5.78 10.91
C TYR A 107 -3.47 -6.64 9.64
N ALA A 108 -2.70 -6.36 8.58
CA ALA A 108 -2.83 -7.05 7.31
C ALA A 108 -2.54 -8.56 7.47
N GLU A 109 -1.48 -8.93 8.20
CA GLU A 109 -1.15 -10.33 8.44
C GLU A 109 -2.12 -11.05 9.35
N THR A 110 -2.62 -10.39 10.40
CA THR A 110 -3.64 -10.99 11.27
C THR A 110 -4.92 -11.28 10.48
N THR A 111 -5.25 -10.39 9.53
CA THR A 111 -6.40 -10.55 8.64
C THR A 111 -6.18 -11.66 7.61
N LEU A 112 -4.98 -11.76 7.04
CA LEU A 112 -4.62 -12.87 6.16
C LEU A 112 -4.65 -14.21 6.90
N PHE A 113 -4.14 -14.25 8.13
CA PHE A 113 -4.18 -15.43 8.98
C PHE A 113 -5.61 -15.83 9.36
N ARG A 114 -6.51 -14.86 9.59
CA ARG A 114 -7.95 -15.11 9.77
C ARG A 114 -8.54 -15.80 8.55
N TRP A 115 -8.26 -15.28 7.36
CA TRP A 115 -8.72 -15.89 6.11
C TRP A 115 -8.24 -17.34 6.01
N LYS A 116 -6.93 -17.60 6.21
CA LYS A 116 -6.36 -18.95 6.20
C LYS A 116 -7.08 -19.90 7.15
N LEU A 117 -7.34 -19.47 8.39
CA LEU A 117 -8.01 -20.29 9.40
C LEU A 117 -9.48 -20.61 9.07
N GLU A 118 -10.16 -19.69 8.37
CA GLU A 118 -11.56 -19.86 7.95
C GLU A 118 -11.72 -20.70 6.68
N THR A 119 -10.74 -20.69 5.77
CA THR A 119 -10.77 -21.46 4.51
C THR A 119 -10.16 -22.85 4.64
N GLU A 120 -9.38 -23.11 5.69
CA GLU A 120 -8.70 -24.39 5.88
C GLU A 120 -9.66 -25.57 6.12
N HIS A 121 -9.25 -26.77 5.69
CA HIS A 121 -10.02 -27.98 5.95
C HIS A 121 -10.11 -28.27 7.46
N ILE A 122 -11.29 -28.73 7.91
CA ILE A 122 -11.59 -28.98 9.33
C ILE A 122 -10.54 -29.90 9.97
N ALA A 123 -10.15 -30.99 9.29
CA ALA A 123 -9.17 -31.95 9.80
C ALA A 123 -7.77 -31.32 9.97
N GLU A 124 -7.35 -30.48 9.03
CA GLU A 124 -6.06 -29.78 9.09
C GLU A 124 -6.06 -28.70 10.16
N ARG A 125 -7.17 -27.98 10.29
CA ARG A 125 -7.38 -27.02 11.37
C ARG A 125 -7.26 -27.71 12.73
N GLU A 126 -7.95 -28.83 12.94
CA GLU A 126 -7.84 -29.59 14.20
C GLU A 126 -6.45 -30.14 14.45
N ALA A 127 -5.72 -30.57 13.41
CA ALA A 127 -4.33 -30.99 13.54
C ALA A 127 -3.43 -29.82 13.93
N PHE A 128 -3.62 -28.64 13.32
CA PHE A 128 -2.93 -27.42 13.68
C PHE A 128 -3.21 -27.03 15.14
N LEU A 129 -4.46 -27.06 15.56
CA LEU A 129 -4.86 -26.74 16.93
C LEU A 129 -4.26 -27.68 17.98
N ARG A 130 -4.04 -28.96 17.63
CA ARG A 130 -3.34 -29.93 18.47
C ARG A 130 -1.82 -29.78 18.45
N SER A 131 -1.26 -29.25 17.37
CA SER A 131 0.19 -29.08 17.22
C SER A 131 0.76 -27.91 18.03
N GLN A 132 -0.09 -26.96 18.42
CA GLN A 132 0.29 -25.75 19.16
C GLN A 132 -0.10 -25.86 20.63
N ASP A 133 0.76 -25.39 21.53
CA ASP A 133 0.45 -25.30 22.95
C ASP A 133 -0.29 -24.00 23.26
N PHE A 134 -1.61 -24.01 23.04
CA PHE A 134 -2.48 -22.89 23.39
C PHE A 134 -2.81 -22.82 24.90
N VAL A 135 -2.34 -23.77 25.71
CA VAL A 135 -2.64 -23.89 27.15
C VAL A 135 -4.15 -23.85 27.41
N TRP A 136 -4.93 -24.47 26.52
CA TRP A 136 -6.38 -24.61 26.69
C TRP A 136 -6.75 -26.01 27.19
N ARG A 137 -7.82 -26.09 27.97
CA ARG A 137 -8.39 -27.34 28.44
C ARG A 137 -9.81 -27.48 27.93
N MET A 138 -10.10 -28.59 27.25
CA MET A 138 -11.49 -28.93 26.90
C MET A 138 -12.28 -29.16 28.19
N VAL A 139 -13.41 -28.49 28.29
CA VAL A 139 -14.32 -28.60 29.44
C VAL A 139 -15.06 -29.93 29.36
N SER A 140 -15.12 -30.66 30.47
CA SER A 140 -15.93 -31.88 30.53
C SER A 140 -17.44 -31.55 30.54
N PRO A 141 -18.30 -32.41 29.97
CA PRO A 141 -19.75 -32.17 29.97
C PRO A 141 -20.33 -31.94 31.36
N ASP A 142 -19.78 -32.59 32.39
CA ASP A 142 -20.23 -32.44 33.77
C ASP A 142 -19.86 -31.08 34.37
N GLU A 143 -18.65 -30.59 34.09
CA GLU A 143 -18.21 -29.22 34.44
C GLU A 143 -19.05 -28.17 33.72
N GLN A 144 -19.38 -28.40 32.44
CA GLN A 144 -20.23 -27.53 31.64
C GLN A 144 -21.66 -27.43 32.20
N ARG A 145 -22.27 -28.56 32.59
CA ARG A 145 -23.60 -28.56 33.22
C ARG A 145 -23.62 -27.85 34.56
N ARG A 146 -22.54 -27.98 35.35
CA ARG A 146 -22.42 -27.32 36.66
C ARG A 146 -22.48 -25.80 36.59
N PHE A 147 -21.90 -25.20 35.55
CA PHE A 147 -21.88 -23.76 35.34
C PHE A 147 -22.87 -23.27 34.28
N ARG A 148 -23.91 -24.07 34.00
CA ARG A 148 -24.88 -23.81 32.92
C ARG A 148 -25.52 -22.44 33.02
N GLU A 149 -26.02 -22.05 34.19
CA GLU A 149 -26.68 -20.76 34.38
C GLU A 149 -25.74 -19.58 34.10
N GLN A 150 -24.50 -19.65 34.58
CA GLN A 150 -23.51 -18.60 34.40
C GLN A 150 -23.03 -18.51 32.95
N LEU A 151 -22.82 -19.65 32.28
CA LEU A 151 -22.44 -19.69 30.86
C LEU A 151 -23.56 -19.15 29.96
N LEU A 152 -24.82 -19.45 30.28
CA LEU A 152 -25.99 -18.92 29.55
C LEU A 152 -26.22 -17.43 29.82
N ALA A 153 -25.88 -16.93 31.01
CA ALA A 153 -25.94 -15.49 31.29
C ALA A 153 -24.99 -14.68 30.39
N VAL A 154 -23.83 -15.25 30.04
CA VAL A 154 -22.85 -14.63 29.14
C VAL A 154 -23.21 -14.86 27.66
N HIS A 155 -23.71 -16.04 27.32
CA HIS A 155 -24.10 -16.41 25.95
C HIS A 155 -25.57 -16.83 25.86
N PRO A 156 -26.52 -15.89 25.99
CA PRO A 156 -27.96 -16.21 25.99
C PRO A 156 -28.43 -16.84 24.68
N ARG A 157 -27.74 -16.55 23.56
CA ARG A 157 -28.04 -17.13 22.24
C ARG A 157 -27.73 -18.62 22.13
N LEU A 158 -26.95 -19.20 23.06
CA LEU A 158 -26.62 -20.62 23.08
C LEU A 158 -27.64 -21.46 23.87
N ALA A 159 -28.71 -20.87 24.40
CA ALA A 159 -29.69 -21.57 25.24
C ALA A 159 -30.32 -22.80 24.57
N SER A 160 -30.57 -22.75 23.25
CA SER A 160 -31.17 -23.84 22.48
C SER A 160 -30.18 -24.94 22.08
N SER A 161 -28.88 -24.64 22.03
CA SER A 161 -27.82 -25.55 21.56
C SER A 161 -26.74 -25.81 22.62
N PHE A 162 -27.04 -25.55 23.90
CA PHE A 162 -26.03 -25.54 24.96
C PHE A 162 -25.34 -26.90 25.13
N ASP A 163 -26.10 -27.99 25.11
CA ASP A 163 -25.56 -29.34 25.33
C ASP A 163 -24.77 -29.88 24.11
N ALA A 164 -24.97 -29.29 22.93
CA ALA A 164 -24.23 -29.64 21.71
C ALA A 164 -22.95 -28.80 21.53
N GLU A 165 -22.85 -27.66 22.21
CA GLU A 165 -21.69 -26.78 22.15
C GLU A 165 -20.62 -27.26 23.13
N SER A 166 -19.36 -27.25 22.70
CA SER A 166 -18.22 -27.50 23.59
C SER A 166 -17.61 -26.18 24.07
N PHE A 167 -16.99 -26.22 25.24
CA PHE A 167 -16.30 -25.08 25.83
C PHE A 167 -14.83 -25.40 26.06
N VAL A 168 -13.99 -24.38 25.96
CA VAL A 168 -12.57 -24.42 26.32
C VAL A 168 -12.30 -23.49 27.50
N GLN A 169 -11.47 -23.94 28.42
CA GLN A 169 -10.93 -23.15 29.52
C GLN A 169 -9.54 -22.63 29.14
N VAL A 170 -9.32 -21.34 29.37
CA VAL A 170 -8.03 -20.67 29.14
C VAL A 170 -7.77 -19.72 30.32
N PRO A 171 -6.53 -19.48 30.76
CA PRO A 171 -6.25 -18.44 31.74
C PRO A 171 -6.77 -17.07 31.29
N TRP A 172 -7.47 -16.34 32.18
CA TRP A 172 -8.20 -15.12 31.80
C TRP A 172 -7.31 -14.03 31.18
N HIS A 173 -6.05 -13.94 31.61
CA HIS A 173 -5.08 -12.95 31.14
C HIS A 173 -4.66 -13.16 29.68
N ARG A 174 -4.99 -14.31 29.07
CA ARG A 174 -4.76 -14.59 27.64
C ARG A 174 -5.88 -14.02 26.75
N VAL A 175 -7.01 -13.67 27.35
CA VAL A 175 -8.21 -13.20 26.64
C VAL A 175 -8.76 -11.89 27.22
N PRO A 176 -7.91 -10.87 27.47
CA PRO A 176 -8.36 -9.64 28.10
C PRO A 176 -9.49 -8.96 27.32
N ASP A 177 -9.43 -8.97 25.99
CA ASP A 177 -10.43 -8.35 25.10
C ASP A 177 -11.83 -8.96 25.27
N LEU A 178 -11.91 -10.27 25.50
CA LEU A 178 -13.20 -10.96 25.71
C LEU A 178 -13.74 -10.69 27.12
N VAL A 179 -12.83 -10.59 28.09
CA VAL A 179 -13.16 -10.29 29.49
C VAL A 179 -13.68 -8.86 29.62
N GLU A 180 -13.01 -7.88 28.99
CA GLU A 180 -13.40 -6.47 28.97
C GLU A 180 -14.82 -6.29 28.41
N LYS A 181 -15.12 -7.00 27.32
CA LYS A 181 -16.43 -6.98 26.65
C LYS A 181 -17.49 -7.83 27.37
N ARG A 182 -17.16 -8.46 28.50
CA ARG A 182 -18.02 -9.39 29.26
C ARG A 182 -18.60 -10.52 28.39
N ARG A 183 -17.79 -11.01 27.44
CA ARG A 183 -18.15 -12.06 26.50
C ARG A 183 -17.71 -13.45 26.92
N VAL A 184 -17.04 -13.59 28.07
CA VAL A 184 -16.59 -14.88 28.61
C VAL A 184 -16.96 -15.01 30.07
N PHE A 185 -17.23 -16.23 30.51
CA PHE A 185 -17.43 -16.53 31.92
C PHE A 185 -16.06 -16.74 32.59
N VAL A 186 -15.77 -15.98 33.64
CA VAL A 186 -14.51 -16.08 34.39
C VAL A 186 -14.75 -16.68 35.76
N HIS A 187 -14.05 -17.77 36.10
CA HIS A 187 -14.13 -18.43 37.40
C HIS A 187 -12.74 -18.85 37.87
N LYS A 188 -12.34 -18.43 39.08
CA LYS A 188 -11.04 -18.78 39.70
C LYS A 188 -9.83 -18.58 38.76
N GLY A 189 -9.82 -17.48 38.01
CA GLY A 189 -8.74 -17.17 37.08
C GLY A 189 -8.79 -17.92 35.73
N THR A 190 -9.84 -18.69 35.46
CA THR A 190 -10.06 -19.35 34.16
C THR A 190 -11.22 -18.69 33.42
N ALA A 191 -11.03 -18.37 32.15
CA ALA A 191 -12.05 -17.90 31.23
C ALA A 191 -12.59 -19.09 30.42
N TRP A 192 -13.91 -19.15 30.26
CA TRP A 192 -14.63 -20.21 29.58
C TRP A 192 -15.19 -19.65 28.28
N ILE A 193 -14.78 -20.27 27.17
CA ILE A 193 -15.04 -19.75 25.81
C ILE A 193 -15.70 -20.86 24.99
N PRO A 194 -16.80 -20.59 24.26
CA PRO A 194 -17.37 -21.55 23.32
C PRO A 194 -16.38 -21.91 22.20
N THR A 195 -16.41 -23.14 21.71
CA THR A 195 -15.57 -23.58 20.59
C THR A 195 -15.79 -22.74 19.32
N LYS A 196 -17.00 -22.20 19.11
CA LYS A 196 -17.28 -21.20 18.05
C LYS A 196 -16.41 -19.94 18.12
N GLU A 197 -15.99 -19.52 19.31
CA GLU A 197 -15.14 -18.34 19.50
C GLU A 197 -13.64 -18.71 19.57
N GLN A 198 -13.28 -19.99 19.44
CA GLN A 198 -11.90 -20.47 19.51
C GLN A 198 -10.99 -19.81 18.47
N SER A 199 -11.50 -19.51 17.27
CA SER A 199 -10.76 -18.81 16.22
C SER A 199 -10.26 -17.42 16.66
N SER A 200 -11.04 -16.71 17.48
CA SER A 200 -10.64 -15.40 18.02
C SER A 200 -9.45 -15.48 18.97
N LEU A 201 -9.32 -16.59 19.70
CA LEU A 201 -8.20 -16.86 20.61
C LEU A 201 -6.90 -17.07 19.84
N VAL A 202 -6.99 -17.91 18.80
CA VAL A 202 -5.85 -18.22 17.93
C VAL A 202 -5.37 -16.94 17.22
N LEU A 203 -6.31 -16.08 16.80
CA LEU A 203 -6.00 -14.80 16.18
C LEU A 203 -5.31 -13.83 17.14
N ALA A 204 -5.82 -13.70 18.38
CA ALA A 204 -5.21 -12.86 19.40
C ALA A 204 -3.80 -13.33 19.75
N GLU A 205 -3.60 -14.64 19.87
CA GLU A 205 -2.29 -15.22 20.14
C GLU A 205 -1.31 -14.96 19.00
N PHE A 206 -1.75 -15.17 17.75
CA PHE A 206 -0.96 -14.87 16.57
C PHE A 206 -0.55 -13.40 16.51
N GLN A 207 -1.49 -12.49 16.76
CA GLN A 207 -1.27 -11.05 16.76
C GLN A 207 -0.27 -10.65 17.85
N SER A 208 -0.45 -11.12 19.09
CA SER A 208 0.47 -10.83 20.20
C SER A 208 1.88 -11.34 19.93
N HIS A 209 2.00 -12.58 19.44
CA HIS A 209 3.28 -13.16 19.07
C HIS A 209 3.95 -12.37 17.94
N LEU A 210 3.22 -12.05 16.86
CA LEU A 210 3.75 -11.30 15.73
C LEU A 210 4.22 -9.90 16.14
N GLN A 211 3.46 -9.20 16.98
CA GLN A 211 3.84 -7.89 17.53
C GLN A 211 5.18 -7.97 18.28
N SER A 212 5.31 -8.95 19.19
CA SER A 212 6.56 -9.16 19.94
C SER A 212 7.74 -9.46 19.02
N GLN A 213 7.54 -10.30 18.00
CA GLN A 213 8.59 -10.60 17.02
C GLN A 213 9.01 -9.37 16.21
N LEU A 214 8.07 -8.53 15.76
CA LEU A 214 8.38 -7.29 15.03
C LEU A 214 9.20 -6.32 15.88
N GLU A 215 8.94 -6.23 17.18
CA GLU A 215 9.73 -5.42 18.11
C GLU A 215 11.16 -5.95 18.28
N LEU A 216 11.32 -7.28 18.37
CA LEU A 216 12.63 -7.90 18.43
C LEU A 216 13.42 -7.69 17.13
N THR A 217 12.76 -7.85 15.97
CA THR A 217 13.36 -7.58 14.66
C THR A 217 13.80 -6.12 14.55
N ALA A 218 12.97 -5.17 14.95
CA ALA A 218 13.30 -3.74 14.92
C ALA A 218 14.57 -3.41 15.73
N ARG A 219 14.75 -4.05 16.89
CA ARG A 219 15.94 -3.88 17.75
C ARG A 219 17.20 -4.49 17.14
N ALA A 220 17.06 -5.58 16.39
CA ALA A 220 18.18 -6.26 15.76
C ALA A 220 18.58 -5.65 14.40
N LEU A 221 17.65 -4.93 13.75
CA LEU A 221 17.80 -4.39 12.40
C LEU A 221 19.05 -3.52 12.18
N PRO A 222 19.47 -2.63 13.12
CA PRO A 222 20.69 -1.81 12.93
C PRO A 222 21.98 -2.61 12.77
N ARG A 223 22.01 -3.89 13.21
CA ARG A 223 23.17 -4.78 13.02
C ARG A 223 23.24 -5.35 11.60
N LEU A 224 22.13 -5.30 10.87
CA LEU A 224 22.01 -5.76 9.48
C LEU A 224 22.37 -4.65 8.47
N ASP A 225 22.44 -3.40 8.93
CA ASP A 225 22.72 -2.19 8.14
C ASP A 225 24.16 -2.15 7.58
N GLU A 226 25.00 -3.14 7.94
CA GLU A 226 26.33 -3.35 7.35
C GLU A 226 26.30 -4.07 5.98
N ASP A 227 25.18 -4.71 5.61
CA ASP A 227 25.04 -5.39 4.32
C ASP A 227 24.32 -4.49 3.30
N ASP A 228 25.10 -3.75 2.51
CA ASP A 228 24.68 -2.81 1.45
C ASP A 228 23.65 -3.41 0.44
N ARG A 229 23.50 -4.74 0.38
CA ARG A 229 22.63 -5.42 -0.60
C ARG A 229 21.16 -5.48 -0.18
N LEU A 230 20.87 -5.55 1.12
CA LEU A 230 19.50 -5.77 1.61
C LEU A 230 18.73 -4.46 1.80
N MET A 231 19.42 -3.39 2.19
CA MET A 231 18.79 -2.11 2.49
C MET A 231 18.03 -1.48 1.32
N PRO A 232 18.56 -1.47 0.07
CA PRO A 232 17.81 -0.95 -1.08
C PRO A 232 16.51 -1.70 -1.35
N VAL A 233 16.52 -3.04 -1.20
CA VAL A 233 15.34 -3.89 -1.41
C VAL A 233 14.29 -3.64 -0.33
N LEU A 234 14.69 -3.57 0.94
CA LEU A 234 13.77 -3.27 2.05
C LEU A 234 13.17 -1.87 1.95
N GLU A 235 13.95 -0.90 1.46
CA GLU A 235 13.46 0.45 1.15
C GLU A 235 12.46 0.46 -0.01
N HIS A 236 12.73 -0.29 -1.07
CA HIS A 236 11.81 -0.42 -2.19
C HIS A 236 10.47 -1.04 -1.76
N LEU A 237 10.50 -2.13 -0.99
CA LEU A 237 9.31 -2.84 -0.50
C LEU A 237 8.42 -1.98 0.41
N THR A 238 9.03 -1.17 1.29
CA THR A 238 8.28 -0.25 2.18
C THR A 238 7.72 0.96 1.44
N MET A 239 8.41 1.46 0.42
CA MET A 239 7.92 2.57 -0.41
C MET A 239 6.71 2.14 -1.25
N GLY A 240 6.69 0.91 -1.78
CA GLY A 240 5.55 0.39 -2.56
C GLY A 240 4.23 0.36 -1.78
N THR A 241 4.28 0.02 -0.48
CA THR A 241 3.08 -0.11 0.38
C THR A 241 2.61 1.18 1.00
N ILE A 242 3.49 2.12 1.33
CA ILE A 242 3.07 3.46 1.80
C ILE A 242 2.24 4.18 0.72
N LEU A 243 2.40 3.80 -0.55
CA LEU A 243 1.88 4.53 -1.70
C LEU A 243 0.61 3.94 -2.34
N GLY A 244 0.09 2.80 -1.87
CA GLY A 244 -1.01 2.11 -2.59
C GLY A 244 -0.65 1.83 -4.06
N ALA A 245 0.65 1.79 -4.35
CA ALA A 245 1.17 1.68 -5.69
C ALA A 245 1.21 0.20 -6.04
N SER A 246 0.30 -0.24 -6.91
CA SER A 246 0.59 -1.35 -7.81
C SER A 246 2.03 -1.21 -8.32
N THR A 247 2.80 -2.29 -8.21
CA THR A 247 4.20 -2.49 -8.64
C THR A 247 4.38 -2.37 -10.16
N GLU A 248 3.60 -1.52 -10.83
CA GLU A 248 3.83 -1.07 -12.19
C GLU A 248 4.76 0.16 -12.13
N TYR A 249 6.00 -0.06 -11.64
CA TYR A 249 7.10 0.90 -11.81
C TYR A 249 7.97 0.46 -13.00
N ALA A 250 7.34 0.08 -14.10
CA ALA A 250 7.92 0.39 -15.39
C ALA A 250 7.84 1.92 -15.53
N THR A 251 8.90 2.55 -16.03
CA THR A 251 8.89 3.95 -16.48
C THR A 251 7.50 4.35 -16.98
N SER A 252 6.83 5.30 -16.32
CA SER A 252 5.51 5.83 -16.70
C SER A 252 5.62 6.70 -17.95
N ALA A 253 6.19 6.13 -19.01
CA ALA A 253 6.22 6.71 -20.33
C ALA A 253 4.78 6.75 -20.84
N LEU A 254 4.34 7.94 -21.24
CA LEU A 254 3.04 8.10 -21.86
C LEU A 254 2.99 7.25 -23.13
N LEU A 255 1.89 6.53 -23.35
CA LEU A 255 1.68 5.76 -24.58
C LEU A 255 1.06 6.67 -25.65
N SER A 256 1.35 6.42 -26.92
CA SER A 256 0.67 7.01 -28.08
C SER A 256 -0.63 6.27 -28.38
N SER A 257 -1.47 6.80 -29.28
CA SER A 257 -2.70 6.12 -29.76
C SER A 257 -2.46 4.70 -30.26
N ASP A 258 -1.24 4.45 -30.76
CA ASP A 258 -0.84 3.19 -31.39
C ASP A 258 -0.21 2.21 -30.38
N GLY A 259 -0.18 2.56 -29.08
CA GLY A 259 0.37 1.73 -28.00
C GLY A 259 1.90 1.81 -27.86
N GLU A 260 2.60 2.57 -28.70
CA GLU A 260 4.04 2.82 -28.57
C GLU A 260 4.35 3.91 -27.53
N THR A 261 5.52 3.83 -26.89
CA THR A 261 5.97 4.87 -25.95
C THR A 261 6.18 6.21 -26.66
N LEU A 262 5.50 7.26 -26.19
CA LEU A 262 5.61 8.61 -26.72
C LEU A 262 6.99 9.19 -26.40
N ALA A 263 7.75 9.53 -27.44
CA ALA A 263 9.00 10.26 -27.30
C ALA A 263 8.72 11.73 -26.94
N LEU A 264 8.74 12.05 -25.65
CA LEU A 264 8.54 13.42 -25.17
C LEU A 264 9.70 14.33 -25.59
N THR A 265 9.36 15.50 -26.13
CA THR A 265 10.31 16.56 -26.50
C THR A 265 10.10 17.81 -25.65
N ALA A 266 11.12 18.68 -25.60
CA ALA A 266 11.09 19.92 -24.82
C ALA A 266 9.91 20.84 -25.18
N ASN A 267 9.48 20.83 -26.44
CA ASN A 267 8.36 21.65 -26.93
C ASN A 267 6.99 21.16 -26.47
N MET A 268 6.86 19.86 -26.17
CA MET A 268 5.59 19.24 -25.80
C MET A 268 5.27 19.42 -24.31
N ILE A 269 6.25 19.75 -23.48
CA ILE A 269 6.10 19.79 -22.02
C ILE A 269 5.07 20.83 -21.57
N GLU A 270 5.16 22.05 -22.08
CA GLU A 270 4.25 23.13 -21.69
C GLU A 270 2.78 22.82 -22.00
N PRO A 271 2.38 22.46 -23.24
CA PRO A 271 0.99 22.12 -23.53
C PRO A 271 0.53 20.87 -22.77
N LEU A 272 1.39 19.86 -22.64
CA LEU A 272 1.07 18.63 -21.90
C LEU A 272 0.78 18.92 -20.43
N VAL A 273 1.60 19.75 -19.78
CA VAL A 273 1.41 20.09 -18.37
C VAL A 273 0.17 20.96 -18.17
N GLN A 274 -0.07 21.91 -19.08
CA GLN A 274 -1.28 22.73 -19.04
C GLN A 274 -2.57 21.91 -19.19
N GLN A 275 -2.55 20.82 -19.96
CA GLN A 275 -3.74 20.01 -20.21
C GLN A 275 -3.91 18.85 -19.22
N HIS A 276 -2.82 18.17 -18.85
CA HIS A 276 -2.91 16.88 -18.16
C HIS A 276 -2.34 16.88 -16.74
N ALA A 277 -1.52 17.85 -16.35
CA ALA A 277 -0.85 17.78 -15.05
C ALA A 277 -1.74 18.21 -13.87
N PRO A 278 -1.45 17.73 -12.65
CA PRO A 278 -2.09 18.21 -11.43
C PRO A 278 -1.61 19.62 -11.03
N LEU A 279 -2.33 20.26 -10.11
CA LEU A 279 -2.14 21.67 -9.74
C LEU A 279 -0.71 21.96 -9.27
N CYS A 280 -0.08 21.02 -8.54
CA CYS A 280 1.30 21.17 -8.06
C CYS A 280 2.31 21.36 -9.20
N MET A 281 2.16 20.64 -10.32
CA MET A 281 3.08 20.73 -11.46
C MET A 281 2.68 21.86 -12.42
N ARG A 282 1.36 22.12 -12.59
CA ARG A 282 0.88 23.29 -13.34
C ARG A 282 1.38 24.61 -12.76
N HIS A 283 1.33 24.73 -11.43
CA HIS A 283 1.81 25.93 -10.74
C HIS A 283 3.32 26.15 -10.94
N LEU A 284 4.12 25.08 -10.90
CA LEU A 284 5.55 25.13 -11.17
C LEU A 284 5.84 25.56 -12.62
N GLN A 285 5.15 24.98 -13.59
CA GLN A 285 5.30 25.35 -15.00
C GLN A 285 4.90 26.81 -15.25
N ALA A 286 3.77 27.26 -14.72
CA ALA A 286 3.33 28.64 -14.88
C ALA A 286 4.30 29.64 -14.23
N THR A 287 4.85 29.30 -13.06
CA THR A 287 5.89 30.11 -12.39
C THR A 287 7.16 30.17 -13.24
N LEU A 288 7.58 29.03 -13.80
CA LEU A 288 8.75 28.94 -14.67
C LEU A 288 8.58 29.78 -15.93
N SER A 289 7.43 29.70 -16.62
CA SER A 289 7.14 30.50 -17.80
C SER A 289 7.09 32.01 -17.49
N LYS A 290 6.59 32.40 -16.30
CA LYS A 290 6.48 33.81 -15.89
C LYS A 290 7.80 34.43 -15.44
N THR A 291 8.59 33.69 -14.67
CA THR A 291 9.79 34.23 -13.99
C THR A 291 11.09 33.84 -14.65
N HIS A 292 11.06 32.89 -15.60
CA HIS A 292 12.22 32.27 -16.23
C HIS A 292 13.23 31.71 -15.23
N HIS A 293 12.75 31.29 -14.05
CA HIS A 293 13.59 30.76 -12.98
C HIS A 293 12.77 29.89 -12.02
N LEU A 294 13.40 28.84 -11.46
CA LEU A 294 12.85 28.08 -10.34
C LEU A 294 13.95 27.84 -9.29
N ARG A 295 13.56 27.84 -8.02
CA ARG A 295 14.45 27.54 -6.89
C ARG A 295 14.82 26.07 -6.82
N HIS A 296 15.82 25.73 -6.01
CA HIS A 296 16.39 24.39 -5.92
C HIS A 296 15.34 23.26 -5.80
N TYR A 297 14.49 23.30 -4.77
CA TYR A 297 13.50 22.24 -4.53
C TYR A 297 12.36 22.22 -5.55
N ALA A 298 11.99 23.37 -6.11
CA ALA A 298 11.05 23.47 -7.22
C ALA A 298 11.61 22.82 -8.50
N ARG A 299 12.88 23.09 -8.82
CA ARG A 299 13.58 22.42 -9.92
C ARG A 299 13.65 20.92 -9.70
N LEU A 300 13.98 20.47 -8.48
CA LEU A 300 14.08 19.05 -8.15
C LEU A 300 12.73 18.33 -8.32
N GLN A 301 11.66 18.87 -7.71
CA GLN A 301 10.31 18.30 -7.83
C GLN A 301 9.86 18.22 -9.28
N TYR A 302 10.07 19.28 -10.06
CA TYR A 302 9.62 19.34 -11.44
C TYR A 302 10.47 18.48 -12.39
N ASN A 303 11.80 18.50 -12.23
CA ASN A 303 12.72 17.71 -13.06
C ASN A 303 12.46 16.21 -12.91
N LEU A 304 12.27 15.71 -11.69
CA LEU A 304 12.00 14.30 -11.47
C LEU A 304 10.62 13.89 -12.01
N TYR A 305 9.61 14.76 -11.90
CA TYR A 305 8.31 14.56 -12.52
C TYR A 305 8.43 14.40 -14.05
N LEU A 306 9.15 15.31 -14.72
CA LEU A 306 9.36 15.25 -16.17
C LEU A 306 10.15 14.02 -16.61
N LYS A 307 11.20 13.67 -15.86
CA LYS A 307 11.99 12.45 -16.08
C LYS A 307 11.10 11.21 -16.06
N GLU A 308 10.23 11.09 -15.08
CA GLU A 308 9.37 9.92 -14.91
C GLU A 308 8.22 9.85 -15.92
N LEU A 309 7.80 10.99 -16.50
CA LEU A 309 6.93 11.01 -17.68
C LEU A 309 7.62 10.46 -18.94
N GLY A 310 8.95 10.28 -18.92
CA GLY A 310 9.73 9.77 -20.05
C GLY A 310 10.50 10.84 -20.83
N LEU A 311 10.66 12.07 -20.30
CA LEU A 311 11.47 13.09 -20.98
C LEU A 311 12.95 12.69 -20.96
N PRO A 312 13.61 12.47 -22.11
CA PRO A 312 15.01 12.08 -22.16
C PRO A 312 15.92 13.23 -21.71
N VAL A 313 17.11 12.91 -21.22
CA VAL A 313 18.04 13.89 -20.62
C VAL A 313 18.42 15.02 -21.57
N GLU A 314 18.61 14.73 -22.86
CA GLU A 314 19.01 15.73 -23.86
C GLU A 314 17.86 16.74 -24.09
N GLU A 315 16.62 16.26 -24.18
CA GLU A 315 15.43 17.13 -24.24
C GLU A 315 15.20 17.89 -22.93
N ALA A 316 15.49 17.29 -21.78
CA ALA A 316 15.42 17.98 -20.49
C ALA A 316 16.43 19.13 -20.41
N LEU A 317 17.65 18.96 -20.91
CA LEU A 317 18.64 20.02 -20.97
C LEU A 317 18.19 21.16 -21.89
N LEU A 318 17.62 20.84 -23.05
CA LEU A 318 17.04 21.82 -23.96
C LEU A 318 15.87 22.58 -23.32
N PHE A 319 14.97 21.86 -22.63
CA PHE A 319 13.85 22.44 -21.91
C PHE A 319 14.34 23.44 -20.85
N TRP A 320 15.16 23.00 -19.90
CA TRP A 320 15.65 23.86 -18.82
C TRP A 320 16.46 25.04 -19.35
N ARG A 321 17.25 24.84 -20.42
CA ARG A 321 18.00 25.93 -21.05
C ARG A 321 17.07 26.99 -21.64
N ARG A 322 16.01 26.58 -22.34
CA ARG A 322 15.02 27.50 -22.92
C ARG A 322 14.23 28.23 -21.84
N SER A 323 13.83 27.52 -20.78
CA SER A 323 13.07 28.11 -19.68
C SER A 323 13.87 29.14 -18.89
N PHE A 324 15.19 28.96 -18.74
CA PHE A 324 16.10 29.94 -18.13
C PHE A 324 16.70 30.90 -19.17
N SER A 325 15.83 31.51 -19.97
CA SER A 325 16.19 32.40 -21.08
C SER A 325 17.03 33.62 -20.66
N THR A 326 16.88 34.08 -19.42
CA THR A 326 17.59 35.23 -18.84
C THR A 326 19.02 34.91 -18.40
N MET A 327 19.43 33.64 -18.44
CA MET A 327 20.76 33.17 -18.05
C MET A 327 21.64 32.93 -19.29
N SER A 328 22.94 33.24 -19.18
CA SER A 328 23.91 32.92 -20.23
C SER A 328 24.19 31.41 -20.31
N ASP A 329 24.62 30.94 -21.47
CA ASP A 329 24.94 29.52 -21.72
C ASP A 329 26.00 29.00 -20.75
N ASP A 330 27.06 29.78 -20.51
CA ASP A 330 28.16 29.41 -19.61
C ASP A 330 27.69 29.26 -18.16
N LYS A 331 26.82 30.18 -17.70
CA LYS A 331 26.27 30.12 -16.34
C LYS A 331 25.33 28.92 -16.18
N PHE A 332 24.48 28.65 -17.17
CA PHE A 332 23.60 27.47 -17.18
C PHE A 332 24.38 26.16 -17.15
N ALA A 333 25.43 26.07 -17.97
CA ALA A 333 26.28 24.89 -18.04
C ALA A 333 26.99 24.60 -16.69
N LYS A 334 27.47 25.65 -16.01
CA LYS A 334 28.14 25.54 -14.71
C LYS A 334 27.18 25.20 -13.57
N GLU A 335 26.02 25.86 -13.50
CA GLU A 335 25.14 25.79 -12.33
C GLU A 335 24.05 24.71 -12.41
N HIS A 336 23.63 24.31 -13.62
CA HIS A 336 22.41 23.52 -13.81
C HIS A 336 22.60 22.22 -14.59
N ARG A 337 23.50 22.17 -15.58
CA ARG A 337 23.72 20.96 -16.40
C ARG A 337 24.12 19.75 -15.54
N TYR A 338 25.00 19.94 -14.56
CA TYR A 338 25.41 18.88 -13.65
C TYR A 338 24.22 18.33 -12.83
N ASN A 339 23.43 19.22 -12.23
CA ASN A 339 22.28 18.85 -11.41
C ASN A 339 21.21 18.09 -12.19
N ILE A 340 20.96 18.51 -13.44
CA ILE A 340 20.02 17.82 -14.34
C ILE A 340 20.55 16.41 -14.66
N ARG A 341 21.82 16.27 -15.08
CA ARG A 341 22.42 14.95 -15.38
C ARG A 341 22.47 14.04 -14.16
N HIS A 342 22.74 14.59 -12.98
CA HIS A 342 22.70 13.87 -11.71
C HIS A 342 21.29 13.34 -11.39
N GLY A 343 20.24 14.13 -11.59
CA GLY A 343 18.85 13.67 -11.44
C GLY A 343 18.49 12.48 -12.33
N TYR A 344 19.14 12.38 -13.49
CA TYR A 344 19.00 11.26 -14.44
C TYR A 344 19.94 10.08 -14.16
N GLY A 345 20.77 10.14 -13.12
CA GLY A 345 21.70 9.06 -12.75
C GLY A 345 22.95 8.95 -13.63
N LEU A 346 23.25 9.98 -14.45
CA LEU A 346 24.41 10.00 -15.35
C LEU A 346 25.68 10.56 -14.70
N GLU A 347 25.58 11.09 -13.48
CA GLU A 347 26.65 11.73 -12.71
C GLU A 347 26.63 11.23 -11.25
N GLY A 348 27.76 11.24 -10.55
CA GLY A 348 27.85 10.82 -9.14
C GLY A 348 27.77 9.29 -8.92
N ARG A 349 27.11 8.83 -7.84
CA ARG A 349 26.92 7.41 -7.50
C ARG A 349 25.99 6.63 -8.47
N ARG A 350 25.53 7.26 -9.57
CA ARG A 350 24.58 6.69 -10.54
C ARG A 350 23.23 6.25 -9.95
N LEU A 351 22.81 6.87 -8.84
CA LEU A 351 21.51 6.63 -8.23
C LEU A 351 20.42 7.41 -8.98
N SER A 352 19.53 6.69 -9.64
CA SER A 352 18.36 7.27 -10.31
C SER A 352 17.28 7.59 -9.28
N TYR A 353 17.13 8.86 -8.91
CA TYR A 353 16.07 9.26 -7.98
C TYR A 353 14.69 9.14 -8.65
N PRO A 354 13.69 8.52 -7.99
CA PRO A 354 12.32 8.48 -8.48
C PRO A 354 11.63 9.84 -8.30
N ALA A 355 10.56 10.10 -9.05
CA ALA A 355 9.73 11.27 -8.83
C ALA A 355 9.13 11.29 -7.42
N LYS A 356 8.82 12.49 -6.96
CA LYS A 356 8.28 12.68 -5.61
C LYS A 356 6.79 12.32 -5.62
N SER A 357 6.40 11.36 -4.78
CA SER A 357 5.00 11.04 -4.51
C SER A 357 4.26 12.19 -3.84
N CYS A 358 2.92 12.17 -3.91
CA CYS A 358 2.08 13.18 -3.23
C CYS A 358 2.43 13.25 -1.73
N ALA A 359 2.62 12.11 -1.07
CA ALA A 359 3.01 12.06 0.33
C ALA A 359 4.33 12.80 0.58
N ARG A 360 5.38 12.53 -0.22
CA ARG A 360 6.67 13.24 -0.09
C ARG A 360 6.54 14.74 -0.38
N ILE A 361 5.77 15.13 -1.40
CA ILE A 361 5.52 16.54 -1.73
C ILE A 361 4.75 17.27 -0.60
N ILE A 362 3.92 16.55 0.16
CA ILE A 362 3.14 17.10 1.27
C ILE A 362 3.97 17.21 2.55
N THR A 363 4.84 16.23 2.84
CA THR A 363 5.50 16.14 4.16
C THR A 363 6.98 16.58 4.16
N GLN A 364 7.69 16.45 3.05
CA GLN A 364 9.12 16.73 2.96
C GLN A 364 9.40 18.08 2.29
N ASP A 365 10.51 18.71 2.67
CA ASP A 365 10.97 20.00 2.12
C ASP A 365 9.85 21.05 2.08
N GLN A 366 9.22 21.40 3.22
CA GLN A 366 8.10 22.34 3.21
C GLN A 366 8.50 23.71 2.60
N PRO A 367 7.69 24.29 1.69
CA PRO A 367 8.04 25.53 1.02
C PRO A 367 8.01 26.72 1.99
N GLY A 368 9.02 27.59 1.91
CA GLY A 368 8.99 28.90 2.54
C GLY A 368 8.15 29.90 1.75
N GLY A 369 7.99 31.13 2.26
CA GLY A 369 7.13 32.15 1.65
C GLY A 369 7.52 32.63 0.24
N GLN A 370 8.75 32.35 -0.20
CA GLN A 370 9.24 32.67 -1.55
C GLN A 370 9.45 31.41 -2.41
N ASP A 371 9.13 30.24 -1.89
CA ASP A 371 9.26 28.98 -2.61
C ASP A 371 7.95 28.60 -3.28
N THR A 372 8.04 27.90 -4.41
CA THR A 372 6.88 27.57 -5.26
C THR A 372 6.63 26.07 -5.38
N HIS A 373 7.41 25.24 -4.66
CA HIS A 373 7.27 23.79 -4.65
C HIS A 373 6.27 23.30 -3.59
N GLY A 374 6.07 21.99 -3.51
CA GLY A 374 5.14 21.38 -2.58
C GLY A 374 3.74 21.19 -3.17
N CYS A 375 2.80 20.81 -2.29
CA CYS A 375 1.41 20.56 -2.65
C CYS A 375 0.56 21.82 -2.41
N PRO A 376 -0.06 22.43 -3.44
CA PRO A 376 -0.92 23.60 -3.27
C PRO A 376 -2.09 23.37 -2.31
N PHE A 377 -2.67 22.16 -2.30
CA PHE A 377 -3.77 21.82 -1.38
C PHE A 377 -3.34 21.81 0.10
N ARG A 378 -2.04 21.64 0.39
CA ARG A 378 -1.49 21.69 1.75
C ARG A 378 -0.95 23.08 2.10
N HIS A 379 -0.19 23.68 1.18
CA HIS A 379 0.66 24.83 1.49
C HIS A 379 0.04 26.18 1.11
N PHE A 380 -0.97 26.22 0.23
CA PHE A 380 -1.65 27.48 -0.08
C PHE A 380 -2.67 27.82 1.00
N SER A 381 -2.88 29.13 1.22
CA SER A 381 -4.06 29.60 1.92
C SER A 381 -5.33 29.28 1.11
N ALA A 382 -6.49 29.21 1.77
CA ALA A 382 -7.75 28.96 1.08
C ALA A 382 -8.01 29.96 -0.06
N ALA A 383 -7.71 31.24 0.15
CA ALA A 383 -7.83 32.28 -0.88
C ALA A 383 -6.90 32.04 -2.07
N ASN A 384 -5.63 31.69 -1.81
CA ASN A 384 -4.67 31.40 -2.88
C ASN A 384 -5.02 30.11 -3.62
N LEU A 385 -5.56 29.11 -2.92
CA LEU A 385 -6.03 27.86 -3.52
C LEU A 385 -7.22 28.12 -4.46
N SER A 386 -8.24 28.87 -4.02
CA SER A 386 -9.36 29.29 -4.88
C SER A 386 -8.90 30.06 -6.11
N ALA A 387 -8.00 31.03 -5.94
CA ALA A 387 -7.44 31.80 -7.04
C ALA A 387 -6.68 30.91 -8.04
N ALA A 388 -5.90 29.95 -7.55
CA ALA A 388 -5.16 29.00 -8.39
C ALA A 388 -6.09 28.04 -9.13
N LEU A 389 -7.16 27.55 -8.49
CA LEU A 389 -8.17 26.70 -9.12
C LEU A 389 -8.92 27.44 -10.24
N ALA A 390 -9.28 28.70 -10.02
CA ALA A 390 -9.88 29.55 -11.05
C ALA A 390 -8.92 29.81 -12.22
N ALA A 391 -7.65 30.11 -11.93
CA ALA A 391 -6.66 30.46 -12.95
C ALA A 391 -6.21 29.26 -13.81
N HIS A 392 -6.05 28.07 -13.20
CA HIS A 392 -5.48 26.91 -13.90
C HIS A 392 -6.52 25.92 -14.42
N TYR A 393 -7.74 25.91 -13.88
CA TYR A 393 -8.77 24.93 -14.22
C TYR A 393 -10.12 25.56 -14.57
N HIS A 394 -10.26 26.88 -14.45
CA HIS A 394 -11.50 27.60 -14.74
C HIS A 394 -12.73 27.08 -13.96
N LEU A 395 -12.51 26.53 -12.76
CA LEU A 395 -13.59 26.00 -11.92
C LEU A 395 -14.45 27.13 -11.35
N SER A 396 -15.75 26.91 -11.28
CA SER A 396 -16.69 27.88 -10.69
C SER A 396 -16.51 27.99 -9.17
N PRO A 397 -16.91 29.12 -8.52
CA PRO A 397 -16.83 29.25 -7.06
C PRO A 397 -17.59 28.16 -6.29
N GLN A 398 -18.71 27.67 -6.85
CA GLN A 398 -19.48 26.59 -6.24
C GLN A 398 -18.71 25.27 -6.21
N GLU A 399 -18.02 24.94 -7.31
CA GLU A 399 -17.21 23.72 -7.41
C GLU A 399 -15.94 23.77 -6.56
N GLN A 400 -15.40 24.97 -6.33
CA GLN A 400 -14.23 25.17 -5.49
C GLN A 400 -14.52 24.92 -4.00
N ASN A 401 -15.76 25.16 -3.53
CA ASN A 401 -16.10 25.06 -2.11
C ASN A 401 -15.77 23.68 -1.53
N ASP A 402 -16.17 22.61 -2.22
CA ASP A 402 -15.92 21.23 -1.80
C ASP A 402 -14.42 20.92 -1.75
N ILE A 403 -13.66 21.41 -2.73
CA ILE A 403 -12.21 21.20 -2.84
C ILE A 403 -11.48 21.90 -1.69
N VAL A 404 -11.82 23.17 -1.44
CA VAL A 404 -11.21 23.97 -0.38
C VAL A 404 -11.56 23.41 0.99
N ALA A 405 -12.80 22.97 1.20
CA ALA A 405 -13.23 22.31 2.44
C ALA A 405 -12.46 21.00 2.68
N ALA A 406 -12.31 20.16 1.66
CA ALA A 406 -11.52 18.93 1.76
C ALA A 406 -10.04 19.20 2.07
N ALA A 407 -9.46 20.23 1.46
CA ALA A 407 -8.09 20.65 1.74
C ALA A 407 -7.93 21.16 3.18
N GLN A 408 -8.88 21.97 3.68
CA GLN A 408 -8.87 22.47 5.07
C GLN A 408 -9.03 21.35 6.11
N ALA A 409 -9.79 20.30 5.78
CA ALA A 409 -9.94 19.10 6.60
C ALA A 409 -8.70 18.19 6.61
N GLY A 410 -7.66 18.52 5.83
CA GLY A 410 -6.42 17.74 5.74
C GLY A 410 -6.46 16.61 4.71
N HIS A 411 -7.53 16.52 3.90
CA HIS A 411 -7.71 15.50 2.87
C HIS A 411 -7.16 15.98 1.50
N TYR A 412 -5.86 16.27 1.43
CA TYR A 412 -5.23 16.91 0.27
C TYR A 412 -5.32 16.09 -1.03
N GLN A 413 -5.14 14.78 -0.94
CA GLN A 413 -5.22 13.86 -2.09
C GLN A 413 -6.65 13.77 -2.61
N VAL A 414 -7.64 13.77 -1.72
CA VAL A 414 -9.07 13.80 -2.08
C VAL A 414 -9.42 15.11 -2.77
N ALA A 415 -8.91 16.25 -2.27
CA ALA A 415 -9.09 17.54 -2.92
C ALA A 415 -8.49 17.55 -4.35
N CYS A 416 -7.30 16.98 -4.55
CA CYS A 416 -6.69 16.84 -5.87
C CYS A 416 -7.50 15.89 -6.79
N THR A 417 -8.03 14.80 -6.22
CA THR A 417 -8.88 13.83 -6.94
C THR A 417 -10.18 14.51 -7.39
N ARG A 418 -10.77 15.36 -6.53
CA ARG A 418 -11.96 16.12 -6.89
C ARG A 418 -11.71 17.06 -8.06
N VAL A 419 -10.55 17.71 -8.13
CA VAL A 419 -10.16 18.52 -9.30
C VAL A 419 -10.07 17.66 -10.57
N PHE A 420 -9.50 16.46 -10.48
CA PHE A 420 -9.45 15.52 -11.60
C PHE A 420 -10.87 15.19 -12.10
N GLU A 421 -11.77 14.78 -11.21
CA GLU A 421 -13.16 14.43 -11.54
C GLU A 421 -13.88 15.58 -12.24
N LEU A 422 -13.76 16.81 -11.70
CA LEU A 422 -14.42 17.99 -12.26
C LEU A 422 -13.89 18.34 -13.66
N THR A 423 -12.58 18.24 -13.84
CA THR A 423 -11.91 18.63 -15.10
C THR A 423 -12.07 17.59 -16.20
N HIS A 424 -12.40 16.34 -15.83
CA HIS A 424 -12.57 15.22 -16.77
C HIS A 424 -14.02 14.74 -16.91
N ARG A 425 -15.00 15.54 -16.47
CA ARG A 425 -16.44 15.22 -16.60
C ARG A 425 -16.86 14.99 -18.05
N ALA A 426 -16.30 15.77 -18.99
CA ALA A 426 -16.60 15.64 -20.42
C ALA A 426 -16.10 14.30 -21.00
N GLN A 427 -15.06 13.71 -20.40
CA GLN A 427 -14.48 12.42 -20.76
C GLN A 427 -15.14 11.24 -19.99
N GLY A 428 -16.27 11.48 -19.32
CA GLY A 428 -17.07 10.43 -18.67
C GLY A 428 -16.72 10.13 -17.21
N VAL A 429 -15.80 10.88 -16.59
CA VAL A 429 -15.46 10.70 -15.17
C VAL A 429 -16.56 11.26 -14.27
N ARG A 430 -17.13 10.44 -13.39
CA ARG A 430 -18.15 10.86 -12.42
C ARG A 430 -17.54 11.09 -11.04
N ALA A 431 -18.31 11.76 -10.19
CA ALA A 431 -17.94 11.94 -8.79
C ALA A 431 -17.78 10.57 -8.10
N GLY A 432 -16.63 10.32 -7.49
CA GLY A 432 -16.30 9.07 -6.83
C GLY A 432 -15.59 8.04 -7.71
N ASP A 433 -15.45 8.28 -9.02
CA ASP A 433 -14.68 7.40 -9.91
C ASP A 433 -13.16 7.57 -9.71
N GLY A 434 -12.71 8.73 -9.24
CA GLY A 434 -11.30 9.04 -9.01
C GLY A 434 -10.45 8.96 -10.29
N LEU A 435 -9.27 8.33 -10.20
CA LEU A 435 -8.44 8.00 -11.37
C LEU A 435 -8.93 6.73 -12.13
N GLY A 436 -10.02 6.12 -11.67
CA GLY A 436 -10.54 4.83 -12.11
C GLY A 436 -10.84 3.93 -10.92
N GLN A 437 -12.00 3.27 -10.91
CA GLN A 437 -12.45 2.36 -9.83
C GLN A 437 -12.44 2.96 -8.41
N GLY A 438 -12.54 4.29 -8.28
CA GLY A 438 -12.51 4.99 -7.00
C GLY A 438 -11.11 5.21 -6.41
N GLU A 439 -10.04 5.08 -7.19
CA GLU A 439 -8.67 5.36 -6.75
C GLU A 439 -8.44 6.87 -6.55
N ASN A 440 -7.91 7.26 -5.39
CA ASN A 440 -7.49 8.63 -5.12
C ASN A 440 -6.08 8.92 -5.68
N VAL A 441 -5.82 10.18 -5.99
CA VAL A 441 -4.51 10.63 -6.51
C VAL A 441 -3.39 10.44 -5.47
N SER A 442 -2.51 9.48 -5.72
CA SER A 442 -1.35 9.15 -4.88
C SER A 442 -0.01 9.69 -5.44
N HIS A 443 0.06 9.98 -6.74
CA HIS A 443 1.27 10.43 -7.43
C HIS A 443 0.99 11.44 -8.56
N PRO A 444 1.79 12.51 -8.75
CA PRO A 444 1.58 13.47 -9.83
C PRO A 444 1.66 12.86 -11.24
N ASN A 445 2.58 11.92 -11.48
CA ASN A 445 2.69 11.23 -12.76
C ASN A 445 1.44 10.38 -13.07
N ARG A 446 0.88 9.67 -12.07
CA ARG A 446 -0.37 8.90 -12.24
C ARG A 446 -1.56 9.78 -12.63
N TYR A 447 -1.68 10.97 -12.03
CA TYR A 447 -2.70 11.94 -12.45
C TYR A 447 -2.55 12.28 -13.94
N THR A 448 -1.32 12.56 -14.36
CA THR A 448 -1.03 12.97 -15.74
C THR A 448 -1.30 11.84 -16.72
N GLU A 449 -0.89 10.62 -16.37
CA GLU A 449 -1.12 9.42 -17.19
C GLU A 449 -2.61 9.11 -17.34
N ALA A 450 -3.37 9.13 -16.24
CA ALA A 450 -4.80 8.91 -16.28
C ALA A 450 -5.52 9.96 -17.14
N SER A 451 -5.14 11.23 -16.99
CA SER A 451 -5.66 12.34 -17.80
C SER A 451 -5.34 12.14 -19.29
N TRP A 452 -4.11 11.76 -19.59
CA TRP A 452 -3.64 11.50 -20.95
C TRP A 452 -4.38 10.32 -21.59
N ARG A 453 -4.55 9.22 -20.85
CA ARG A 453 -5.26 8.02 -21.30
C ARG A 453 -6.72 8.31 -21.64
N LEU A 454 -7.40 9.11 -20.80
CA LEU A 454 -8.77 9.55 -21.06
C LEU A 454 -8.85 10.39 -22.34
N ALA A 455 -7.93 11.32 -22.55
CA ALA A 455 -7.90 12.13 -23.77
C ALA A 455 -7.71 11.27 -25.01
N GLN A 456 -6.81 10.29 -24.99
CA GLN A 456 -6.62 9.38 -26.12
C GLN A 456 -7.84 8.51 -26.41
N SER A 457 -8.51 8.00 -25.36
CA SER A 457 -9.72 7.20 -25.52
C SER A 457 -10.87 8.00 -26.14
N SER A 458 -10.98 9.30 -25.83
CA SER A 458 -11.99 10.17 -26.43
C SER A 458 -11.73 10.45 -27.91
N THR A 459 -10.46 10.61 -28.32
CA THR A 459 -10.11 10.82 -29.73
C THR A 459 -10.26 9.57 -30.60
N ALA A 460 -10.19 8.37 -30.02
CA ALA A 460 -10.39 7.12 -30.75
C ALA A 460 -11.87 6.76 -30.98
N GLY A 461 -12.80 7.37 -30.23
CA GLY A 461 -14.24 7.12 -30.34
C GLY A 461 -14.99 8.03 -31.32
N ASP A 462 -14.35 9.09 -31.81
CA ASP A 462 -14.89 10.05 -32.79
C ASP A 462 -14.40 9.78 -34.23
N MET A 463 -13.63 8.71 -34.45
CA MET A 463 -13.29 8.13 -35.77
C MET A 463 -14.13 6.87 -36.01
#